data_AF-A0A932UCH0-F1
#
_entry.id   AF-A0A932UCH0-F1
#
_cell.length_a   1.000
_cell.length_b   1.000
_cell.length_c   1.000
_cell.angle_alpha   90.00
_cell.angle_beta   90.00
_cell.angle_gamma   90.00
#
_symmetry.space_group_name_H-M   'P 1'
#
loop_
_entity.id
_entity.type
_entity.pdbx_description
1 polymer ?
#
loop_
_entity_poly.entity_id
_entity_poly.type
_entity_poly.pdbx_seq_one_letter_code
_entity_poly.pdbx_strand_id
1 'polypeptide(L)'
;MELPDGLTFGEEEVLISAIEHYSYCPRQCALIHVEQTFDDNVFTIRGHLAHERVHAEDDAVSHGVRVLRAVPLWSERLRLRGTADLIELRPDGPYPVEYKVGRRQADHPDLQLCAQALCLEEMLGVAVREGAVFYHAERRRHEVLFDDTLRERTMSIVARIREILVAQRLPPAPNDARCRRCSLIKVCLPHVVAEPARLRGLKGALFQPWEPRAGDMGGWS
;
A
#
# COMPACT_ATOMS: atom_id res chain seq x y z
N MET A 1 5.79 3.48 27.46
CA MET A 1 4.33 3.58 27.62
C MET A 1 3.74 2.36 26.93
N GLU A 2 3.41 1.34 27.71
CA GLU A 2 3.02 0.01 27.23
C GLU A 2 1.54 -0.02 26.86
N LEU A 3 1.22 -0.54 25.67
CA LEU A 3 -0.14 -0.90 25.25
C LEU A 3 -0.43 -2.36 25.63
N PRO A 4 -1.71 -2.78 25.78
CA PRO A 4 -2.11 -3.96 26.56
C PRO A 4 -1.80 -5.34 25.97
N ASP A 5 -0.90 -5.49 25.00
CA ASP A 5 -0.65 -6.77 24.30
C ASP A 5 0.85 -7.12 24.11
N GLY A 6 1.78 -6.47 24.82
CA GLY A 6 3.20 -6.86 24.78
C GLY A 6 3.89 -6.71 23.41
N LEU A 7 3.30 -5.94 22.49
CA LEU A 7 3.92 -5.56 21.23
C LEU A 7 4.95 -4.46 21.47
N THR A 8 6.21 -4.85 21.52
CA THR A 8 7.34 -3.91 21.42
C THR A 8 7.26 -3.21 20.06
N PHE A 9 7.22 -1.87 20.05
CA PHE A 9 7.40 -1.10 18.83
C PHE A 9 8.80 -1.40 18.27
N GLY A 10 8.90 -2.26 17.26
CA GLY A 10 10.14 -2.39 16.48
C GLY A 10 10.50 -1.05 15.82
N GLU A 11 11.79 -0.81 15.59
CA GLU A 11 12.28 0.47 15.04
C GLU A 11 11.92 0.69 13.57
N GLU A 12 11.43 -0.33 12.87
CA GLU A 12 11.17 -0.32 11.44
C GLU A 12 10.07 0.71 11.07
N GLU A 13 10.40 1.52 10.06
CA GLU A 13 9.52 2.54 9.50
C GLU A 13 8.49 1.88 8.57
N VAL A 14 7.22 2.24 8.73
CA VAL A 14 6.12 1.74 7.89
C VAL A 14 5.67 2.85 6.95
N LEU A 15 5.68 2.56 5.65
CA LEU A 15 5.11 3.49 4.67
C LEU A 15 3.59 3.57 4.82
N ILE A 16 3.02 4.78 4.79
CA ILE A 16 1.57 5.01 4.89
C ILE A 16 0.81 4.21 3.82
N SER A 17 1.34 4.14 2.59
CA SER A 17 0.75 3.37 1.49
C SER A 17 0.72 1.85 1.75
N ALA A 18 1.60 1.33 2.62
CA ALA A 18 1.59 -0.09 3.02
C ALA A 18 0.31 -0.49 3.74
N ILE A 19 -0.38 0.46 4.39
CA ILE A 19 -1.60 0.22 5.16
C ILE A 19 -2.74 -0.21 4.22
N GLU A 20 -2.92 0.49 3.10
CA GLU A 20 -3.89 0.08 2.08
C GLU A 20 -3.52 -1.27 1.47
N HIS A 21 -2.24 -1.48 1.12
CA HIS A 21 -1.77 -2.74 0.53
C HIS A 21 -2.00 -3.94 1.47
N TYR A 22 -1.70 -3.78 2.76
CA TYR A 22 -1.92 -4.84 3.76
C TYR A 22 -3.41 -5.11 3.95
N SER A 23 -4.20 -4.05 4.08
CA SER A 23 -5.65 -4.15 4.25
C SER A 23 -6.30 -4.89 3.07
N TYR A 24 -5.82 -4.67 1.85
CA TYR A 24 -6.22 -5.44 0.68
C TYR A 24 -5.72 -6.89 0.74
N CYS A 25 -4.41 -7.10 0.95
CA CYS A 25 -3.81 -8.43 1.05
C CYS A 25 -2.42 -8.37 1.72
N PRO A 26 -2.18 -9.08 2.84
CA PRO A 26 -0.86 -9.13 3.49
C PRO A 26 0.26 -9.59 2.55
N ARG A 27 -0.02 -10.53 1.64
CA ARG A 27 0.95 -10.95 0.62
C ARG A 27 1.24 -9.87 -0.42
N GLN A 28 0.24 -9.07 -0.81
CA GLN A 28 0.48 -7.93 -1.71
C GLN A 28 1.36 -6.89 -1.02
N CYS A 29 1.10 -6.57 0.24
CA CYS A 29 1.95 -5.70 1.05
C CYS A 29 3.40 -6.19 1.06
N ALA A 30 3.63 -7.46 1.36
CA ALA A 30 4.98 -8.02 1.39
C ALA A 30 5.66 -8.03 0.01
N LEU A 31 4.93 -8.35 -1.08
CA LEU A 31 5.49 -8.26 -2.43
C LEU A 31 5.95 -6.85 -2.78
N ILE A 32 5.21 -5.82 -2.36
CA ILE A 32 5.55 -4.42 -2.65
C ILE A 32 6.69 -3.92 -1.75
N HIS A 33 6.59 -4.18 -0.45
CA HIS A 33 7.42 -3.50 0.56
C HIS A 33 8.60 -4.34 1.07
N VAL A 34 8.55 -5.66 0.94
CA VAL A 34 9.67 -6.56 1.28
C VAL A 34 10.44 -6.92 0.01
N GLU A 35 9.75 -7.51 -0.97
CA GLU A 35 10.38 -7.98 -2.21
C GLU A 35 10.62 -6.86 -3.23
N GLN A 36 10.24 -5.62 -2.92
CA GLN A 36 10.37 -4.44 -3.80
C GLN A 36 9.86 -4.72 -5.22
N THR A 37 8.82 -5.55 -5.34
CA THR A 37 8.26 -5.91 -6.62
C THR A 37 7.31 -4.82 -7.09
N PHE A 38 7.82 -3.99 -8.01
CA PHE A 38 7.02 -3.00 -8.72
C PHE A 38 6.60 -3.58 -10.08
N ASP A 39 5.29 -3.65 -10.33
CA ASP A 39 4.83 -3.60 -11.72
C ASP A 39 4.80 -2.11 -12.08
N ASP A 40 5.88 -1.65 -12.73
CA ASP A 40 6.13 -0.26 -13.11
C ASP A 40 4.93 0.39 -13.83
N ASN A 41 4.01 -0.40 -14.40
CA ASN A 41 2.87 0.11 -15.12
C ASN A 41 1.71 0.59 -14.23
N VAL A 42 1.50 0.06 -13.03
CA VAL A 42 0.26 0.35 -12.28
C VAL A 42 0.42 1.53 -11.32
N PHE A 43 1.55 1.63 -10.63
CA PHE A 43 1.82 2.73 -9.71
C PHE A 43 2.32 3.98 -10.43
N THR A 44 3.15 3.82 -11.46
CA THR A 44 3.66 4.96 -12.24
C THR A 44 2.56 5.62 -13.06
N ILE A 45 1.65 4.87 -13.69
CA ILE A 45 0.54 5.46 -14.48
C ILE A 45 -0.56 6.04 -13.58
N ARG A 46 -0.94 5.38 -12.47
CA ARG A 46 -1.94 5.92 -11.54
C ARG A 46 -1.41 7.10 -10.72
N GLY A 47 -0.13 7.03 -10.33
CA GLY A 47 0.59 8.12 -9.68
C GLY A 47 0.78 9.30 -10.63
N HIS A 48 1.39 9.10 -11.81
CA HIS A 48 1.66 10.19 -12.77
C HIS A 48 0.40 10.92 -13.24
N LEU A 49 -0.70 10.22 -13.61
CA LEU A 49 -1.88 10.92 -14.15
C LEU A 49 -2.63 11.75 -13.09
N ALA A 50 -2.53 11.37 -11.81
CA ALA A 50 -3.07 12.17 -10.70
C ALA A 50 -2.09 13.28 -10.29
N HIS A 51 -0.78 12.96 -10.21
CA HIS A 51 0.28 13.89 -9.86
C HIS A 51 0.51 14.99 -10.91
N GLU A 52 0.46 14.70 -12.20
CA GLU A 52 0.70 15.69 -13.28
C GLU A 52 -0.34 16.83 -13.30
N ARG A 53 -1.54 16.63 -12.71
CA ARG A 53 -2.52 17.70 -12.48
C ARG A 53 -2.37 18.42 -11.14
N VAL A 54 -1.62 17.84 -10.22
CA VAL A 54 -1.39 18.31 -8.85
C VAL A 54 -0.07 19.13 -8.78
N HIS A 55 0.86 18.93 -9.70
CA HIS A 55 2.10 19.72 -9.80
C HIS A 55 1.94 21.11 -10.45
N ALA A 56 0.70 21.59 -10.62
CA ALA A 56 0.43 22.98 -10.96
C ALA A 56 0.33 23.82 -9.68
N GLU A 57 1.42 24.51 -9.38
CA GLU A 57 1.54 25.70 -8.50
C GLU A 57 1.46 25.47 -6.98
N ASP A 58 2.54 25.92 -6.32
CA ASP A 58 2.64 26.16 -4.87
C ASP A 58 1.41 26.91 -4.35
N ASP A 59 0.84 26.45 -3.22
CA ASP A 59 -0.18 27.16 -2.45
C ASP A 59 -1.37 27.72 -3.28
N ALA A 60 -2.10 26.84 -3.97
CA ALA A 60 -3.33 27.23 -4.62
C ALA A 60 -4.46 27.47 -3.59
N VAL A 61 -5.12 28.62 -3.66
CA VAL A 61 -6.40 28.86 -2.97
C VAL A 61 -7.52 28.28 -3.83
N SER A 62 -8.19 27.24 -3.35
CA SER A 62 -9.37 26.66 -4.00
C SER A 62 -10.60 26.99 -3.17
N HIS A 63 -11.58 27.69 -3.76
CA HIS A 63 -12.84 28.05 -3.09
C HIS A 63 -12.64 28.78 -1.73
N GLY A 64 -11.57 29.57 -1.60
CA GLY A 64 -11.24 30.30 -0.37
C GLY A 64 -10.49 29.49 0.70
N VAL A 65 -10.18 28.23 0.44
CA VAL A 65 -9.39 27.36 1.33
C VAL A 65 -7.99 27.19 0.76
N ARG A 66 -6.96 27.35 1.60
CA ARG A 66 -5.56 27.09 1.21
C ARG A 66 -5.35 25.59 1.03
N VAL A 67 -4.74 25.20 -0.08
CA VAL A 67 -4.51 23.80 -0.42
C VAL A 67 -3.02 23.53 -0.53
N LEU A 68 -2.56 22.52 0.21
CA LEU A 68 -1.22 21.97 0.08
C LEU A 68 -1.29 20.66 -0.72
N ARG A 69 -0.27 20.39 -1.52
CA ARG A 69 -0.22 19.23 -2.42
C ARG A 69 1.07 18.45 -2.21
N ALA A 70 1.01 17.13 -2.40
CA ALA A 70 2.17 16.24 -2.21
C ALA A 70 2.90 16.50 -0.89
N VAL A 71 2.15 16.61 0.21
CA VAL A 71 2.66 16.98 1.53
C VAL A 71 3.38 15.78 2.15
N PRO A 72 4.69 15.87 2.45
CA PRO A 72 5.38 14.82 3.19
C PRO A 72 4.81 14.69 4.60
N LEU A 73 4.54 13.46 5.03
CA LEU A 73 4.00 13.14 6.34
C LEU A 73 4.92 12.19 7.09
N TRP A 74 5.02 12.37 8.40
CA TRP A 74 5.74 11.47 9.28
C TRP A 74 5.14 11.44 10.69
N SER A 75 5.38 10.34 11.40
CA SER A 75 5.13 10.21 12.84
C SER A 75 6.30 9.43 13.43
N GLU A 76 7.02 10.05 14.36
CA GLU A 76 8.11 9.41 15.08
C GLU A 76 7.58 8.37 16.04
N ARG A 77 6.47 8.69 16.71
CA ARG A 77 5.82 7.81 17.70
C ARG A 77 5.27 6.54 17.07
N LEU A 78 4.66 6.63 15.89
CA LEU A 78 4.10 5.48 15.17
C LEU A 78 5.08 4.85 14.18
N ARG A 79 6.22 5.52 13.93
CA ARG A 79 7.21 5.18 12.89
C ARG A 79 6.55 5.07 11.52
N LEU A 80 5.77 6.09 11.16
CA LEU A 80 5.09 6.19 9.87
C LEU A 80 5.75 7.24 9.00
N ARG A 81 5.80 6.98 7.70
CA ARG A 81 6.24 7.95 6.69
C ARG A 81 5.45 7.82 5.40
N GLY A 82 5.23 8.92 4.70
CA GLY A 82 4.61 8.89 3.38
C GLY A 82 4.34 10.29 2.86
N THR A 83 3.42 10.36 1.90
CA THR A 83 3.00 11.62 1.29
C THR A 83 1.48 11.62 1.23
N ALA A 84 0.86 12.74 1.58
CA ALA A 84 -0.56 12.99 1.28
C ALA A 84 -0.68 13.71 -0.06
N ASP A 85 -1.64 13.28 -0.88
CA ASP A 85 -1.90 13.90 -2.18
C ASP A 85 -2.27 15.38 -2.03
N LEU A 86 -3.18 15.68 -1.09
CA LEU A 86 -3.73 17.00 -0.87
C LEU A 86 -4.17 17.20 0.58
N ILE A 87 -3.86 18.36 1.16
CA ILE A 87 -4.36 18.81 2.45
C ILE A 87 -5.08 20.15 2.26
N GLU A 88 -6.35 20.22 2.62
CA GLU A 88 -7.10 21.47 2.72
C GLU A 88 -6.92 22.07 4.11
N LEU A 89 -6.41 23.30 4.21
CA LEU A 89 -6.29 24.02 5.48
C LEU A 89 -7.59 24.76 5.77
N ARG A 90 -8.56 24.05 6.34
CA ARG A 90 -9.88 24.58 6.68
C ARG A 90 -9.82 25.34 8.02
N PRO A 91 -10.81 26.22 8.32
CA PRO A 91 -10.90 26.89 9.61
C PRO A 91 -10.89 25.94 10.81
N ASP A 92 -11.49 24.74 10.66
CA ASP A 92 -11.61 23.74 11.71
C ASP A 92 -10.36 22.84 11.86
N GLY A 93 -9.36 22.98 10.98
CA GLY A 93 -8.13 22.21 10.98
C GLY A 93 -7.73 21.68 9.59
N PRO A 94 -6.58 20.97 9.51
CA PRO A 94 -6.15 20.34 8.27
C PRO A 94 -7.09 19.18 7.91
N TYR A 95 -7.45 19.10 6.64
CA TYR A 95 -8.38 18.12 6.11
C TYR A 95 -7.72 17.36 4.95
N PRO A 96 -7.27 16.11 5.17
CA PRO A 96 -6.58 15.34 4.14
C PRO A 96 -7.55 14.82 3.08
N VAL A 97 -7.11 14.82 1.82
CA VAL A 97 -7.85 14.30 0.67
C VAL A 97 -6.96 13.35 -0.14
N GLU A 98 -7.35 12.07 -0.17
CA GLU A 98 -6.68 11.02 -0.94
C GLU A 98 -7.36 10.84 -2.31
N TYR A 99 -6.61 10.80 -3.39
CA TYR A 99 -7.14 10.64 -4.75
C TYR A 99 -7.05 9.19 -5.23
N LYS A 100 -8.17 8.65 -5.70
CA LYS A 100 -8.24 7.32 -6.31
C LYS A 100 -8.83 7.39 -7.72
N VAL A 101 -8.20 6.71 -8.67
CA VAL A 101 -8.66 6.68 -10.07
C VAL A 101 -9.91 5.79 -10.26
N GLY A 102 -10.03 4.72 -9.48
CA GLY A 102 -11.09 3.71 -9.63
C GLY A 102 -12.45 4.11 -9.05
N ARG A 103 -13.32 3.11 -8.86
CA ARG A 103 -14.54 3.21 -8.04
C ARG A 103 -14.26 2.67 -6.64
N ARG A 104 -15.03 3.14 -5.65
CA ARG A 104 -14.95 2.62 -4.28
C ARG A 104 -15.38 1.16 -4.26
N GLN A 105 -14.50 0.29 -3.75
CA GLN A 105 -14.74 -1.15 -3.69
C GLN A 105 -14.71 -1.69 -2.26
N ALA A 106 -14.00 -1.00 -1.36
CA ALA A 106 -13.83 -1.33 0.04
C ALA A 106 -13.24 -0.11 0.76
N ASP A 107 -13.17 -0.21 2.09
CA ASP A 107 -12.70 0.87 2.97
C ASP A 107 -11.16 0.82 3.18
N HIS A 108 -10.40 0.19 2.28
CA HIS A 108 -8.94 0.12 2.39
C HIS A 108 -8.26 1.50 2.35
N PRO A 109 -8.67 2.43 1.46
CA PRO A 109 -8.11 3.78 1.43
C PRO A 109 -8.41 4.59 2.70
N ASP A 110 -9.53 4.30 3.38
CA ASP A 110 -9.92 5.00 4.60
C ASP A 110 -8.91 4.77 5.73
N LEU A 111 -8.31 3.57 5.81
CA LEU A 111 -7.25 3.24 6.76
C LEU A 111 -5.94 3.99 6.45
N GLN A 112 -5.59 4.10 5.16
CA GLN A 112 -4.43 4.90 4.74
C GLN A 112 -4.64 6.37 5.08
N LEU A 113 -5.82 6.91 4.79
CA LEU A 113 -6.19 8.29 5.08
C LEU A 113 -6.21 8.56 6.60
N CYS A 114 -6.68 7.62 7.40
CA CYS A 114 -6.60 7.70 8.87
C CYS A 114 -5.15 7.77 9.35
N ALA A 115 -4.24 7.01 8.74
CA ALA A 115 -2.81 7.09 9.06
C ALA A 115 -2.19 8.45 8.69
N GLN A 116 -2.62 9.05 7.57
CA GLN A 116 -2.22 10.43 7.23
C GLN A 116 -2.70 11.41 8.29
N ALA A 117 -3.94 11.29 8.76
CA ALA A 117 -4.49 12.11 9.84
C ALA A 117 -3.68 11.97 11.13
N LEU A 118 -3.34 10.74 11.55
CA LEU A 118 -2.51 10.49 12.73
C LEU A 118 -1.12 11.15 12.63
N CYS A 119 -0.52 11.17 11.43
CA CYS A 119 0.75 11.87 11.20
C CYS A 119 0.57 13.39 11.29
N LEU A 120 -0.46 13.95 10.66
CA LEU A 120 -0.77 15.38 10.73
C LEU A 120 -1.02 15.85 12.17
N GLU A 121 -1.72 15.06 12.97
CA GLU A 121 -1.98 15.35 14.38
C GLU A 121 -0.68 15.50 15.17
N GLU A 122 0.29 14.60 14.95
CA GLU A 122 1.59 14.64 15.59
C GLU A 122 2.46 15.80 15.09
N MET A 123 2.47 16.02 13.78
CA MET A 123 3.28 17.07 13.14
C MET A 123 2.82 18.49 13.51
N LEU A 124 1.51 18.69 13.66
CA LEU A 124 0.91 20.02 13.81
C LEU A 124 0.37 20.28 15.22
N GLY A 125 0.25 19.25 16.06
CA GLY A 125 -0.32 19.37 17.42
C GLY A 125 -1.80 19.73 17.45
N VAL A 126 -2.54 19.46 16.36
CA VAL A 126 -3.99 19.73 16.23
C VAL A 126 -4.74 18.45 15.93
N ALA A 127 -5.97 18.32 16.42
CA ALA A 127 -6.80 17.15 16.12
C ALA A 127 -7.27 17.15 14.66
N VAL A 128 -7.23 15.98 14.02
CA VAL A 128 -7.73 15.77 12.65
C VAL A 128 -8.86 14.75 12.73
N ARG A 129 -10.10 15.23 12.62
CA ARG A 129 -11.29 14.40 12.90
C ARG A 129 -11.84 13.70 11.67
N GLU A 130 -11.60 14.24 10.48
CA GLU A 130 -12.16 13.74 9.24
C GLU A 130 -11.29 14.14 8.04
N GLY A 131 -11.52 13.45 6.93
CA GLY A 131 -10.93 13.70 5.62
C GLY A 131 -11.82 13.12 4.53
N ALA A 132 -11.35 13.09 3.29
CA ALA A 132 -12.08 12.42 2.21
C ALA A 132 -11.20 11.59 1.28
N VAL A 133 -11.82 10.57 0.70
CA VAL A 133 -11.29 9.87 -0.47
C VAL A 133 -12.05 10.34 -1.70
N PHE A 134 -11.35 10.95 -2.66
CA PHE A 134 -11.93 11.39 -3.92
C PHE A 134 -11.74 10.33 -5.01
N TYR A 135 -12.84 9.80 -5.54
CA TYR A 135 -12.78 8.83 -6.64
C TYR A 135 -13.07 9.51 -7.99
N HIS A 136 -12.08 9.55 -8.88
CA HIS A 136 -12.20 10.19 -10.19
C HIS A 136 -13.31 9.58 -11.06
N ALA A 137 -13.49 8.25 -11.01
CA ALA A 137 -14.54 7.57 -11.77
C ALA A 137 -15.96 8.00 -11.36
N GLU A 138 -16.12 8.45 -10.12
CA GLU A 138 -17.42 8.88 -9.55
C GLU A 138 -17.51 10.41 -9.45
N ARG A 139 -16.38 11.12 -9.59
CA ARG A 139 -16.23 12.56 -9.38
C ARG A 139 -16.80 13.02 -8.04
N ARG A 140 -16.65 12.19 -7.01
CA ARG A 140 -17.26 12.38 -5.70
C ARG A 140 -16.26 12.15 -4.58
N ARG A 141 -16.38 12.97 -3.52
CA ARG A 141 -15.73 12.78 -2.22
C ARG A 141 -16.54 11.83 -1.36
N HIS A 142 -15.85 10.88 -0.76
CA HIS A 142 -16.37 10.02 0.30
C HIS A 142 -15.73 10.48 1.59
N GLU A 143 -16.54 11.10 2.46
CA GLU A 143 -16.11 11.56 3.78
C GLU A 143 -15.76 10.38 4.67
N VAL A 144 -14.67 10.48 5.41
CA VAL A 144 -14.19 9.48 6.35
C VAL A 144 -14.02 10.16 7.70
N LEU A 145 -14.81 9.72 8.68
CA LEU A 145 -14.63 10.10 10.08
C LEU A 145 -13.53 9.22 10.69
N PHE A 146 -12.57 9.84 11.36
CA PHE A 146 -11.49 9.14 12.07
C PHE A 146 -11.91 8.84 13.50
N ASP A 147 -12.89 7.96 13.65
CA ASP A 147 -13.32 7.46 14.96
C ASP A 147 -12.28 6.52 15.60
N ASP A 148 -12.51 6.18 16.87
CA ASP A 148 -11.60 5.32 17.63
C ASP A 148 -11.47 3.92 17.01
N THR A 149 -12.54 3.39 16.41
CA THR A 149 -12.53 2.06 15.79
C THR A 149 -11.61 2.04 14.57
N LEU A 150 -11.68 3.05 13.70
CA LEU A 150 -10.83 3.17 12.53
C LEU A 150 -9.37 3.42 12.94
N ARG A 151 -9.13 4.22 13.99
CA ARG A 151 -7.80 4.50 14.54
C ARG A 151 -7.15 3.24 15.10
N GLU A 152 -7.87 2.49 15.94
CA GLU A 152 -7.40 1.22 16.51
C GLU A 152 -7.07 0.20 15.42
N ARG A 153 -7.95 0.06 14.43
CA ARG A 153 -7.72 -0.84 13.29
C ARG A 153 -6.50 -0.41 12.46
N THR A 154 -6.33 0.89 12.23
CA THR A 154 -5.16 1.44 11.53
C THR A 154 -3.88 1.10 12.29
N MET A 155 -3.83 1.37 13.60
CA MET A 155 -2.67 1.06 14.45
C MET A 155 -2.37 -0.44 14.50
N SER A 156 -3.39 -1.29 14.57
CA SER A 156 -3.23 -2.76 14.52
C SER A 156 -2.61 -3.20 13.19
N ILE A 157 -3.05 -2.65 12.06
CA ILE A 157 -2.48 -2.95 10.74
C ILE A 157 -1.02 -2.49 10.66
N VAL A 158 -0.70 -1.30 11.18
CA VAL A 158 0.70 -0.80 11.22
C VAL A 158 1.60 -1.78 11.99
N ALA A 159 1.14 -2.32 13.11
CA ALA A 159 1.87 -3.33 13.86
C ALA A 159 2.09 -4.62 13.04
N ARG A 160 1.06 -5.11 12.33
CA ARG A 160 1.18 -6.30 11.47
C ARG A 160 2.09 -6.10 10.26
N ILE A 161 2.08 -4.92 9.67
CA ILE A 161 3.00 -4.59 8.57
C ILE A 161 4.43 -4.62 9.09
N ARG A 162 4.67 -4.06 10.27
CA ARG A 162 5.99 -4.10 10.91
C ARG A 162 6.48 -5.53 11.14
N GLU A 163 5.62 -6.43 11.60
CA GLU A 163 5.94 -7.85 11.73
C GLU A 163 6.40 -8.45 10.39
N ILE A 164 5.73 -8.11 9.29
CA ILE A 164 6.10 -8.56 7.93
C ILE A 164 7.47 -8.00 7.52
N LEU A 165 7.70 -6.71 7.75
CA LEU A 165 8.96 -6.04 7.40
C LEU A 165 10.12 -6.62 8.19
N VAL A 166 9.96 -6.87 9.50
CA VAL A 166 11.01 -7.49 10.32
C VAL A 166 11.23 -8.95 9.94
N ALA A 167 10.17 -9.71 9.69
CA ALA A 167 10.29 -11.12 9.36
C ALA A 167 10.91 -11.37 7.99
N GLN A 168 10.88 -10.39 7.07
CA GLN A 168 11.36 -10.51 5.69
C GLN A 168 10.83 -11.78 5.00
N ARG A 169 9.57 -12.15 5.30
CA ARG A 169 8.93 -13.36 4.81
C ARG A 169 7.63 -13.03 4.12
N LEU A 170 7.43 -13.65 2.96
CA LEU A 170 6.24 -13.48 2.16
C LEU A 170 5.08 -14.32 2.74
N PRO A 171 3.96 -13.71 3.17
CA PRO A 171 2.78 -14.43 3.61
C PRO A 171 2.24 -15.36 2.51
N PRO A 172 1.53 -16.45 2.87
CA PRO A 172 0.99 -17.39 1.89
C PRO A 172 0.03 -16.70 0.90
N ALA A 173 -0.04 -17.22 -0.32
CA ALA A 173 -0.96 -16.70 -1.32
C ALA A 173 -2.40 -17.10 -0.98
N PRO A 174 -3.35 -16.14 -0.89
CA PRO A 174 -4.71 -16.45 -0.49
C PRO A 174 -5.50 -17.20 -1.57
N ASN A 175 -5.18 -16.97 -2.86
CA ASN A 175 -5.84 -17.57 -4.02
C ASN A 175 -7.38 -17.50 -3.98
N ASP A 176 -7.92 -16.38 -3.52
CA ASP A 176 -9.37 -16.14 -3.41
C ASP A 176 -9.87 -15.14 -4.49
N ALA A 177 -11.14 -14.72 -4.37
CA ALA A 177 -11.77 -13.80 -5.32
C ALA A 177 -11.05 -12.44 -5.45
N ARG A 178 -10.30 -11.99 -4.43
CA ARG A 178 -9.55 -10.72 -4.48
C ARG A 178 -8.45 -10.79 -5.52
N CYS A 179 -7.78 -11.95 -5.64
CA CYS A 179 -6.63 -12.13 -6.51
C CYS A 179 -6.91 -11.78 -7.97
N ARG A 180 -8.13 -12.02 -8.47
CA ARG A 180 -8.53 -11.73 -9.85
C ARG A 180 -8.46 -10.24 -10.21
N ARG A 181 -8.52 -9.36 -9.21
CA ARG A 181 -8.43 -7.89 -9.35
C ARG A 181 -7.09 -7.33 -8.86
N CYS A 182 -6.18 -8.19 -8.40
CA CYS A 182 -4.89 -7.76 -7.88
C CYS A 182 -3.96 -7.41 -9.04
N SER A 183 -3.37 -6.21 -9.01
CA SER A 183 -2.36 -5.78 -9.98
C SER A 183 -1.16 -6.74 -10.03
N LEU A 184 -0.79 -7.30 -8.88
CA LEU A 184 0.35 -8.20 -8.76
C LEU A 184 0.01 -9.67 -9.03
N ILE A 185 -1.16 -10.00 -9.60
CA ILE A 185 -1.54 -11.41 -9.84
C ILE A 185 -0.52 -12.18 -10.70
N LYS A 186 0.09 -11.50 -11.68
CA LYS A 186 1.08 -12.09 -12.59
C LYS A 186 2.43 -12.39 -11.93
N VAL A 187 2.79 -11.60 -10.93
CA VAL A 187 4.00 -11.84 -10.11
C VAL A 187 3.70 -12.84 -9.00
N CYS A 188 2.58 -12.65 -8.31
CA CYS A 188 2.16 -13.45 -7.17
C CYS A 188 1.86 -14.90 -7.54
N LEU A 189 1.30 -15.13 -8.73
CA LEU A 189 0.90 -16.43 -9.28
C LEU A 189 0.17 -17.31 -8.26
N PRO A 190 -0.93 -16.82 -7.63
CA PRO A 190 -1.53 -17.48 -6.47
C PRO A 190 -2.01 -18.90 -6.77
N HIS A 191 -2.48 -19.17 -7.98
CA HIS A 191 -2.93 -20.50 -8.43
C HIS A 191 -1.78 -21.51 -8.63
N VAL A 192 -0.53 -21.05 -8.69
CA VAL A 192 0.67 -21.91 -8.76
C VAL A 192 1.31 -22.06 -7.39
N VAL A 193 1.50 -20.95 -6.68
CA VAL A 193 2.24 -20.95 -5.41
C VAL A 193 1.40 -21.37 -4.21
N ALA A 194 0.06 -21.23 -4.26
CA ALA A 194 -0.83 -21.72 -3.20
C ALA A 194 -1.04 -23.25 -3.26
N GLU A 195 -0.61 -23.91 -4.34
CA GLU A 195 -0.75 -25.35 -4.56
C GLU A 195 0.63 -26.03 -4.68
N PRO A 196 1.31 -26.37 -3.57
CA PRO A 196 2.67 -26.92 -3.60
C PRO A 196 2.83 -28.18 -4.46
N ALA A 197 1.78 -28.99 -4.57
CA ALA A 197 1.76 -30.19 -5.41
C ALA A 197 1.83 -29.85 -6.91
N ARG A 198 1.11 -28.81 -7.34
CA ARG A 198 1.11 -28.35 -8.73
C ARG A 198 2.45 -27.75 -9.12
N LEU A 199 3.06 -26.99 -8.21
CA LEU A 199 4.41 -26.45 -8.42
C LEU A 199 5.45 -27.57 -8.59
N ARG A 200 5.37 -28.65 -7.78
CA ARG A 200 6.25 -29.82 -7.94
C ARG A 200 6.07 -30.49 -9.30
N GLY A 201 4.82 -30.66 -9.76
CA GLY A 201 4.51 -31.22 -11.08
C GLY A 201 5.07 -30.38 -12.23
N LEU A 202 4.92 -29.05 -12.18
CA LEU A 202 5.47 -28.13 -13.19
C LEU A 202 7.01 -28.15 -13.20
N LYS A 203 7.66 -28.15 -12.04
CA LYS A 203 9.13 -28.24 -11.96
C LYS A 203 9.68 -29.51 -12.60
N GLY A 204 8.99 -30.65 -12.46
CA GLY A 204 9.37 -31.91 -13.10
C GLY A 204 9.25 -31.91 -14.63
N ALA A 205 8.44 -31.01 -15.21
CA ALA A 205 8.22 -30.91 -16.65
C ALA A 205 9.03 -29.80 -17.33
N LEU A 206 9.41 -28.74 -16.60
CA LEU A 206 10.05 -27.53 -17.15
C LEU A 206 11.57 -27.59 -17.21
N PHE A 207 12.21 -28.48 -16.44
CA PHE A 207 13.65 -28.68 -16.48
C PHE A 207 13.95 -30.14 -16.83
N GLN A 208 14.14 -30.42 -18.11
CA GLN A 208 14.86 -31.60 -18.54
C GLN A 208 16.32 -31.19 -18.72
N PRO A 209 17.25 -31.67 -17.88
CA PRO A 209 18.67 -31.53 -18.16
C PRO A 209 18.92 -32.04 -19.58
N TRP A 210 19.68 -31.30 -20.38
CA TRP A 210 20.14 -31.85 -21.65
C TRP A 210 21.02 -33.07 -21.35
N GLU A 211 20.55 -34.24 -21.75
CA GLU A 211 21.33 -35.46 -21.73
C GLU A 211 21.99 -35.64 -23.10
N PRO A 212 23.34 -35.68 -23.18
CA PRO A 212 24.01 -35.96 -24.45
C PRO A 212 23.55 -37.32 -24.97
N ARG A 213 23.04 -37.36 -26.21
CA ARG A 213 22.77 -38.64 -26.87
C ARG A 213 24.09 -39.23 -27.33
N ALA A 214 24.21 -40.56 -27.32
CA ALA A 214 25.35 -41.26 -27.90
C ALA A 214 25.43 -40.93 -29.41
N GLY A 215 26.23 -39.91 -29.75
CA GLY A 215 26.30 -39.32 -31.09
C GLY A 215 26.63 -37.82 -31.10
N ASP A 216 26.31 -37.09 -30.03
CA ASP A 216 26.50 -35.62 -29.98
C ASP A 216 27.95 -35.19 -29.63
N MET A 217 28.85 -36.14 -29.33
CA MET A 217 30.29 -35.88 -29.11
C MET A 217 31.13 -35.99 -30.39
N GLY A 218 30.53 -35.78 -31.56
CA GLY A 218 31.21 -35.83 -32.85
C GLY A 218 31.73 -34.47 -33.31
N GLY A 219 33.01 -34.20 -33.05
CA GLY A 219 33.84 -33.36 -33.92
C GLY A 219 33.89 -31.86 -33.62
N TRP A 220 34.80 -31.47 -32.72
CA TRP A 220 35.57 -30.23 -32.90
C TRP A 220 36.99 -30.67 -33.21
N SER A 221 37.33 -30.71 -34.50
CA SER A 221 38.70 -30.81 -35.01
C SER A 221 39.09 -29.47 -35.59
#